data_AF-U2EHJ1-F1
#
_entry.id   AF-U2EHJ1-F1
#
_cell.length_a   1.000
_cell.length_b   1.000
_cell.length_c   1.000
_cell.angle_alpha   90.00
_cell.angle_beta   90.00
_cell.angle_gamma   90.00
#
_symmetry.space_group_name_H-M   'P 1'
#
loop_
_entity.id
_entity.type
_entity.pdbx_description
1 polymer ?
#
loop_
_entity_poly.entity_id
_entity_poly.type
_entity_poly.pdbx_seq_one_letter_code
_entity_poly.pdbx_strand_id
1 'polypeptide(L)'
;MKHRMRTIMLLLLTMLLLCPIQVLAAGGENAVKTDLEDGEYSIQVELEGGSGKASVSSPTLMLVKDGKMYARLQWSSSNYDYMIVDGEKYLNESEEGRNSVFTVPVTALDDKMEVIADTLAMGAPHEIDYTLTFYEASIGSKGQLPQEAAKRVVAVALVIIIGGGILNYFVNKRNRC
;
A
#
# COMPACT_ATOMS: atom_id res chain seq x y z
N MET A 1 -34.70 -20.48 17.92
CA MET A 1 -34.06 -19.65 16.87
C MET A 1 -33.27 -18.46 17.41
N LYS A 2 -33.85 -17.56 18.24
CA LYS A 2 -33.15 -16.36 18.76
C LYS A 2 -31.82 -16.64 19.47
N HIS A 3 -31.71 -17.73 20.23
CA HIS A 3 -30.48 -18.07 20.96
C HIS A 3 -29.35 -18.55 20.04
N ARG A 4 -29.66 -19.34 18.99
CA ARG A 4 -28.67 -19.81 18.01
C ARG A 4 -28.19 -18.68 17.09
N MET A 5 -29.06 -17.73 16.78
CA MET A 5 -28.72 -16.54 16.00
C MET A 5 -27.78 -15.59 16.77
N ARG A 6 -27.96 -15.46 18.09
CA ARG A 6 -27.05 -14.70 18.96
C ARG A 6 -25.68 -15.37 19.09
N THR A 7 -25.62 -16.68 19.21
CA THR A 7 -24.33 -17.41 19.26
C THR A 7 -23.57 -17.32 17.94
N ILE A 8 -24.26 -17.40 16.80
CA ILE A 8 -23.67 -17.23 15.46
C ILE A 8 -23.18 -15.78 15.25
N MET A 9 -23.96 -14.79 15.70
CA MET A 9 -23.58 -13.38 15.60
C MET A 9 -22.40 -13.03 16.52
N LEU A 10 -22.32 -13.63 17.72
CA LEU A 10 -21.14 -13.49 18.59
C LEU A 10 -19.90 -14.16 18.00
N LEU A 11 -20.04 -15.34 17.38
CA LEU A 11 -18.93 -16.03 16.69
C LEU A 11 -18.41 -15.24 15.47
N LEU A 12 -19.30 -14.63 14.69
CA LEU A 12 -18.94 -13.76 13.57
C LEU A 12 -18.29 -12.44 14.03
N LEU A 13 -18.77 -11.86 15.14
CA LEU A 13 -18.21 -10.64 15.70
C LEU A 13 -16.84 -10.90 16.34
N THR A 14 -16.63 -12.06 16.99
CA THR A 14 -15.31 -12.47 17.49
C THR A 14 -14.34 -12.80 16.36
N MET A 15 -14.81 -13.36 15.24
CA MET A 15 -13.98 -13.61 14.05
C MET A 15 -13.59 -12.30 13.35
N LEU A 16 -14.46 -11.28 13.36
CA LEU A 16 -14.15 -9.93 12.85
C LEU A 16 -13.18 -9.15 13.77
N LEU A 17 -13.26 -9.37 15.08
CA LEU A 17 -12.40 -8.73 16.09
C LEU A 17 -11.03 -9.43 16.27
N LEU A 18 -10.88 -10.67 15.78
CA LEU A 18 -9.61 -11.43 15.76
C LEU A 18 -8.87 -11.39 14.43
N CYS A 19 -9.23 -10.51 13.51
CA CYS A 19 -8.35 -10.14 12.39
C CYS A 19 -7.69 -8.78 12.65
N PRO A 20 -6.78 -8.64 13.63
CA PRO A 20 -5.69 -7.70 13.39
C PRO A 20 -4.92 -8.33 12.25
N ILE A 21 -5.00 -7.75 11.05
CA ILE A 21 -3.92 -7.73 10.05
C ILE A 21 -2.91 -8.86 10.29
N GLN A 22 -3.30 -10.09 9.97
CA GLN A 22 -2.34 -11.17 9.92
C GLN A 22 -1.75 -11.01 8.53
N VAL A 23 -0.91 -9.98 8.39
CA VAL A 23 0.18 -10.01 7.41
C VAL A 23 0.96 -11.22 7.84
N LEU A 24 0.59 -12.35 7.24
CA LEU A 24 1.44 -13.51 7.13
C LEU A 24 2.55 -13.04 6.20
N ALA A 25 3.49 -12.29 6.79
CA ALA A 25 4.77 -12.03 6.19
C ALA A 25 5.34 -13.44 5.97
N ALA A 26 5.35 -13.89 4.71
CA ALA A 26 6.46 -14.68 4.23
C ALA A 26 7.69 -13.92 4.72
N GLY A 27 8.29 -14.46 5.78
CA GLY A 27 9.25 -13.73 6.57
C GLY A 27 10.52 -13.71 5.77
N GLY A 28 10.65 -12.75 4.84
CA GLY A 28 11.83 -12.56 4.01
C GLY A 28 13.05 -12.65 4.91
N GLU A 29 13.72 -13.79 4.86
CA GLU A 29 14.86 -14.10 5.71
C GLU A 29 16.01 -13.12 5.43
N ASN A 30 16.04 -12.58 4.21
CA ASN A 30 17.01 -11.63 3.67
C ASN A 30 16.53 -10.16 3.64
N ALA A 31 15.45 -9.81 4.35
CA ALA A 31 15.08 -8.40 4.49
C ALA A 31 16.19 -7.60 5.22
N VAL A 32 16.47 -6.39 4.74
CA VAL A 32 17.42 -5.46 5.35
C VAL A 32 16.99 -5.17 6.79
N LYS A 33 17.96 -5.34 7.70
CA LYS A 33 17.80 -5.01 9.11
C LYS A 33 17.95 -3.51 9.32
N THR A 34 17.16 -2.96 10.22
CA THR A 34 17.17 -1.54 10.52
C THR A 34 17.01 -1.28 12.01
N ASP A 35 17.60 -0.18 12.47
CA ASP A 35 17.43 0.35 13.82
C ASP A 35 16.21 1.28 13.94
N LEU A 36 15.46 1.46 12.84
CA LEU A 36 14.20 2.19 12.87
C LEU A 36 13.17 1.47 13.76
N GLU A 37 12.34 2.26 14.44
CA GLU A 37 11.22 1.73 15.18
C GLU A 37 10.18 1.10 14.24
N ASP A 38 9.48 0.08 14.73
CA ASP A 38 8.38 -0.53 13.98
C ASP A 38 7.32 0.52 13.65
N GLY A 39 6.96 0.64 12.36
CA GLY A 39 6.14 1.73 11.89
C GLY A 39 6.00 1.86 10.39
N GLU A 40 5.33 2.94 9.98
CA GLU A 40 5.07 3.30 8.58
C GLU A 40 5.92 4.50 8.16
N TYR A 41 6.66 4.33 7.07
CA TYR A 41 7.59 5.29 6.49
C TYR A 41 7.31 5.47 5.00
N SER A 42 7.90 6.49 4.39
CA SER A 42 7.99 6.61 2.93
C SER A 42 9.41 6.31 2.48
N ILE A 43 9.57 5.63 1.34
CA ILE A 43 10.86 5.44 0.69
C ILE A 43 10.71 5.65 -0.82
N GLN A 44 11.68 6.29 -1.46
CA GLN A 44 11.73 6.35 -2.91
C GLN A 44 12.19 5.00 -3.47
N VAL A 45 11.47 4.55 -4.48
CA VAL A 45 11.78 3.35 -5.24
C VAL A 45 11.82 3.69 -6.72
N GLU A 46 12.76 3.10 -7.43
CA GLU A 46 12.87 3.11 -8.88
C GLU A 46 12.70 1.69 -9.42
N LEU A 47 12.01 1.55 -10.55
CA LEU A 47 11.82 0.27 -11.24
C LEU A 47 12.46 0.39 -12.63
N GLU A 48 13.43 -0.49 -12.89
CA GLU A 48 14.04 -0.69 -14.19
C GLU A 48 13.73 -2.10 -14.70
N GLY A 49 13.77 -2.31 -16.02
CA GLY A 49 13.58 -3.61 -16.65
C GLY A 49 12.31 -3.75 -17.50
N GLY A 50 12.05 -4.97 -17.95
CA GLY A 50 11.01 -5.27 -18.93
C GLY A 50 11.08 -4.40 -20.19
N SER A 51 9.93 -3.82 -20.58
CA SER A 51 9.83 -2.92 -21.75
C SER A 51 9.92 -1.42 -21.39
N GLY A 52 10.16 -1.08 -20.12
CA GLY A 52 10.13 0.30 -19.62
C GLY A 52 8.73 0.94 -19.55
N LYS A 53 7.66 0.20 -19.87
CA LYS A 53 6.27 0.69 -19.79
C LYS A 53 5.65 0.54 -18.40
N ALA A 54 6.16 -0.40 -17.61
CA ALA A 54 5.72 -0.62 -16.25
C ALA A 54 6.42 0.35 -15.30
N SER A 55 5.72 0.76 -14.25
CA SER A 55 6.29 1.58 -13.19
C SER A 55 5.62 1.22 -11.86
N VAL A 56 6.30 1.57 -10.78
CA VAL A 56 5.74 1.51 -9.42
C VAL A 56 5.54 2.94 -8.90
N SER A 57 4.54 3.13 -8.05
CA SER A 57 4.32 4.42 -7.40
C SER A 57 5.50 4.74 -6.47
N SER A 58 6.03 5.95 -6.59
CA SER A 58 7.16 6.44 -5.80
C SER A 58 6.90 7.89 -5.34
N PRO A 59 7.23 8.27 -4.09
CA PRO A 59 7.68 7.39 -3.01
C PRO A 59 6.59 6.40 -2.60
N THR A 60 7.03 5.21 -2.17
CA THR A 60 6.17 4.11 -1.76
C THR A 60 6.12 3.95 -0.23
N LEU A 61 5.11 3.25 0.27
CA LEU A 61 4.96 2.94 1.69
C LEU A 61 5.99 1.87 2.09
N MET A 62 6.81 2.19 3.07
CA MET A 62 7.73 1.25 3.73
C MET A 62 7.19 0.92 5.13
N LEU A 63 7.22 -0.35 5.47
CA LEU A 63 6.83 -0.87 6.77
C LEU A 63 8.09 -1.41 7.46
N VAL A 64 8.33 -0.97 8.68
CA VAL A 64 9.32 -1.58 9.57
C VAL A 64 8.56 -2.47 10.55
N LYS A 65 8.92 -3.74 10.60
CA LYS A 65 8.34 -4.72 11.51
C LYS A 65 9.40 -5.70 11.98
N ASP A 66 9.52 -5.88 13.28
CA ASP A 66 10.52 -6.76 13.90
C ASP A 66 11.95 -6.41 13.42
N GLY A 67 12.23 -5.11 13.23
CA GLY A 67 13.52 -4.60 12.73
C GLY A 67 13.83 -4.94 11.25
N LYS A 68 12.83 -5.39 10.48
CA LYS A 68 12.94 -5.68 9.04
C LYS A 68 12.13 -4.69 8.22
N MET A 69 12.67 -4.33 7.05
CA MET A 69 12.00 -3.43 6.10
C MET A 69 11.18 -4.20 5.05
N TYR A 70 9.96 -3.73 4.80
CA TYR A 70 9.09 -4.20 3.73
C TYR A 70 8.56 -3.01 2.93
N ALA A 71 8.45 -3.15 1.61
CA ALA A 71 7.91 -2.14 0.72
C ALA A 71 6.58 -2.59 0.14
N ARG A 72 5.57 -1.72 0.22
CA ARG A 72 4.26 -1.96 -0.40
C ARG A 72 4.19 -1.32 -1.78
N LEU A 73 4.56 -2.07 -2.80
CA LEU A 73 4.66 -1.62 -4.18
C LEU A 73 3.29 -1.61 -4.85
N GLN A 74 2.86 -0.43 -5.32
CA GLN A 74 1.70 -0.29 -6.20
C GLN A 74 2.18 -0.13 -7.64
N TRP A 75 1.85 -1.09 -8.49
CA TRP A 75 2.22 -1.09 -9.90
C TRP A 75 1.32 -0.16 -10.73
N SER A 76 1.76 0.20 -11.93
CA SER A 76 0.99 1.01 -12.87
C SER A 76 -0.10 0.22 -13.62
N SER A 77 -0.10 -1.11 -13.51
CA SER A 77 -1.07 -2.01 -14.13
C SER A 77 -1.74 -2.92 -13.11
N SER A 78 -2.97 -3.34 -13.41
CA SER A 78 -3.73 -4.37 -12.69
C SER A 78 -3.36 -5.80 -13.07
N ASN A 79 -2.50 -5.98 -14.07
CA ASN A 79 -2.31 -7.27 -14.75
C ASN A 79 -1.09 -8.04 -14.23
N TYR A 80 -0.66 -7.77 -12.99
CA TYR A 80 0.39 -8.54 -12.32
C TYR A 80 -0.22 -9.43 -11.25
N ASP A 81 0.12 -10.71 -11.28
CA ASP A 81 -0.47 -11.74 -10.41
C ASP A 81 0.41 -12.06 -9.21
N TYR A 82 1.70 -12.23 -9.44
CA TYR A 82 2.69 -12.48 -8.38
C TYR A 82 4.04 -11.84 -8.70
N MET A 83 4.80 -11.60 -7.64
CA MET A 83 6.22 -11.28 -7.69
C MET A 83 7.02 -12.42 -7.08
N ILE A 84 8.23 -12.65 -7.57
CA ILE A 84 9.24 -13.48 -6.92
C ILE A 84 10.36 -12.56 -6.48
N VAL A 85 10.64 -12.59 -5.18
CA VAL A 85 11.70 -11.84 -4.53
C VAL A 85 12.56 -12.83 -3.79
N ASP A 86 13.84 -12.91 -4.18
CA ASP A 86 14.80 -13.81 -3.53
C ASP A 86 14.31 -15.27 -3.45
N GLY A 87 13.68 -15.75 -4.54
CA GLY A 87 13.11 -17.09 -4.63
C GLY A 87 11.75 -17.29 -3.94
N GLU A 88 11.27 -16.31 -3.16
CA GLU A 88 9.96 -16.37 -2.51
C GLU A 88 8.87 -15.71 -3.35
N LYS A 89 7.69 -16.33 -3.41
CA LYS A 89 6.54 -15.85 -4.18
C LYS A 89 5.59 -14.99 -3.31
N TYR A 90 5.28 -13.80 -3.81
CA TYR A 90 4.38 -12.82 -3.22
C TYR A 90 3.18 -12.59 -4.14
N LEU A 91 1.96 -12.80 -3.64
CA LEU A 91 0.74 -12.66 -4.44
C LEU A 91 0.21 -11.22 -4.43
N ASN A 92 -0.52 -10.86 -5.48
CA ASN A 92 -1.20 -9.57 -5.57
C ASN A 92 -2.25 -9.44 -4.46
N GLU A 93 -2.15 -8.36 -3.68
CA GLU A 93 -3.04 -8.02 -2.56
C GLU A 93 -4.20 -7.11 -2.99
N SER A 94 -4.20 -6.66 -4.24
CA SER A 94 -5.22 -5.75 -4.77
C SER A 94 -6.51 -6.47 -5.15
N GLU A 95 -7.61 -5.72 -5.22
CA GLU A 95 -8.88 -6.27 -5.74
C GLU A 95 -8.85 -6.28 -7.27
N GLU A 96 -9.62 -7.19 -7.88
CA GLU A 96 -9.74 -7.29 -9.34
C GLU A 96 -10.07 -5.93 -9.98
N GLY A 97 -9.37 -5.61 -11.07
CA GLY A 97 -9.56 -4.36 -11.81
C GLY A 97 -8.89 -3.13 -11.18
N ARG A 98 -8.27 -3.25 -10.01
CA ARG A 98 -7.36 -2.22 -9.47
C ARG A 98 -5.92 -2.56 -9.79
N ASN A 99 -5.07 -1.53 -9.81
CA ASN A 99 -3.63 -1.69 -9.96
C ASN A 99 -3.08 -2.71 -8.95
N SER A 100 -2.16 -3.56 -9.40
CA SER A 100 -1.58 -4.62 -8.59
C SER A 100 -0.76 -4.03 -7.44
N VAL A 101 -0.89 -4.66 -6.27
CA VAL A 101 -0.21 -4.24 -5.04
C VAL A 101 0.47 -5.43 -4.41
N PHE A 102 1.74 -5.27 -4.03
CA PHE A 102 2.52 -6.33 -3.37
C PHE A 102 3.25 -5.75 -2.18
N THR A 103 3.26 -6.47 -1.05
CA THR A 103 4.16 -6.17 0.06
C THR A 103 5.32 -7.15 0.03
N VAL A 104 6.52 -6.65 -0.28
CA VAL A 104 7.75 -7.46 -0.43
C VAL A 104 8.83 -7.00 0.55
N PRO A 105 9.73 -7.89 1.02
CA PRO A 105 10.87 -7.48 1.82
C PRO A 105 11.80 -6.59 0.99
N VAL A 106 12.36 -5.55 1.61
CA VAL A 106 13.46 -4.79 1.01
C VAL A 106 14.74 -5.56 1.31
N THR A 107 15.40 -6.12 0.30
CA THR A 107 16.62 -6.94 0.49
C THR A 107 17.92 -6.17 0.29
N ALA A 108 17.87 -5.01 -0.37
CA ALA A 108 18.99 -4.10 -0.55
C ALA A 108 18.54 -2.63 -0.52
N LEU A 109 19.42 -1.74 -0.05
CA LEU A 109 19.28 -0.29 -0.07
C LEU A 109 20.44 0.30 -0.88
N ASP A 110 20.16 1.35 -1.65
CA ASP A 110 21.09 2.03 -2.56
C ASP A 110 21.81 1.09 -3.56
N ASP A 111 21.26 -0.10 -3.77
CA ASP A 111 21.76 -1.12 -4.69
C ASP A 111 20.59 -1.82 -5.40
N LYS A 112 20.92 -2.53 -6.47
CA LYS A 112 19.98 -3.20 -7.35
C LYS A 112 19.41 -4.46 -6.69
N MET A 113 18.10 -4.48 -6.54
CA MET A 113 17.33 -5.64 -6.08
C MET A 113 16.62 -6.29 -7.26
N GLU A 114 17.06 -7.49 -7.65
CA GLU A 114 16.44 -8.26 -8.73
C GLU A 114 15.12 -8.89 -8.26
N VAL A 115 14.07 -8.72 -9.08
CA VAL A 115 12.75 -9.30 -8.83
C VAL A 115 12.15 -9.79 -10.14
N ILE A 116 11.33 -10.84 -10.06
CA ILE A 116 10.57 -11.33 -11.21
C ILE A 116 9.10 -10.98 -10.97
N ALA A 117 8.41 -10.45 -11.96
CA ALA A 117 6.97 -10.22 -11.87
C ALA A 117 6.25 -10.92 -13.03
N ASP A 118 5.21 -11.67 -12.70
CA ASP A 118 4.37 -12.34 -13.70
C ASP A 118 3.22 -11.44 -14.13
N THR A 119 3.02 -11.35 -15.45
CA THR A 119 1.93 -10.57 -16.04
C THR A 119 1.10 -11.38 -17.03
N LEU A 120 -0.22 -11.16 -16.98
CA LEU A 120 -1.20 -11.70 -17.93
C LEU A 120 -1.57 -10.71 -19.04
N ALA A 121 -0.98 -9.51 -19.07
CA ALA A 121 -1.41 -8.42 -19.96
C ALA A 121 -1.33 -8.76 -21.46
N MET A 122 -0.60 -9.81 -21.84
CA MET A 122 -0.39 -10.24 -23.23
C MET A 122 -1.21 -11.48 -23.62
N GLY A 123 -2.17 -11.89 -22.79
CA GLY A 123 -3.05 -13.04 -23.06
C GLY A 123 -2.46 -14.40 -22.67
N ALA A 124 -1.20 -14.43 -22.21
CA ALA A 124 -0.55 -15.57 -21.58
C ALA A 124 0.31 -15.08 -20.39
N PRO A 125 0.58 -15.94 -19.39
CA PRO A 125 1.51 -15.63 -18.31
C PRO A 125 2.92 -15.41 -18.83
N HIS A 126 3.54 -14.31 -18.41
CA HIS A 126 4.91 -13.96 -18.70
C HIS A 126 5.61 -13.46 -17.44
N GLU A 127 6.62 -14.20 -17.01
CA GLU A 127 7.59 -13.74 -16.01
C GLU A 127 8.56 -12.76 -16.68
N ILE A 128 8.69 -11.58 -16.08
CA ILE A 128 9.58 -10.51 -16.55
C ILE A 128 10.54 -10.13 -15.42
N ASP A 129 11.83 -10.08 -15.73
CA ASP A 129 12.86 -9.60 -14.83
C ASP A 129 12.82 -8.07 -14.72
N TYR A 130 12.85 -7.62 -13.47
CA TYR A 130 12.92 -6.22 -13.09
C TYR A 130 14.02 -6.01 -12.05
N THR A 131 14.46 -4.76 -11.95
CA THR A 131 15.34 -4.30 -10.89
C THR A 131 14.63 -3.19 -10.12
N LEU A 132 14.58 -3.32 -8.80
CA LEU A 132 14.13 -2.28 -7.89
C LEU A 132 15.36 -1.64 -7.23
N THR A 133 15.35 -0.32 -7.11
CA THR A 133 16.38 0.41 -6.35
C THR A 133 15.67 1.24 -5.28
N PHE A 134 15.96 0.96 -4.01
CA PHE A 134 15.41 1.67 -2.86
C PHE A 134 16.44 2.64 -2.31
N TYR A 135 16.11 3.93 -2.21
CA TYR A 135 17.08 4.94 -1.80
C TYR A 135 17.04 5.19 -0.29
N GLU A 136 18.10 4.83 0.45
CA GLU A 136 18.13 4.93 1.91
C GLU A 136 17.95 6.37 2.39
N ALA A 137 18.67 7.31 1.76
CA ALA A 137 18.61 8.73 2.09
C ALA A 137 17.21 9.36 1.91
N SER A 138 16.30 8.67 1.23
CA SER A 138 14.93 9.11 0.99
C SER A 138 13.92 8.64 2.05
N ILE A 139 14.37 7.80 2.99
CA ILE A 139 13.52 7.32 4.07
C ILE A 139 12.99 8.51 4.87
N GLY A 140 11.67 8.59 4.97
CA GLY A 140 10.99 9.75 5.51
C GLY A 140 9.66 9.40 6.17
N SER A 141 8.93 10.44 6.55
CA SER A 141 7.61 10.28 7.17
C SER A 141 6.60 9.81 6.13
N LYS A 142 5.68 8.91 6.52
CA LYS A 142 4.52 8.53 5.70
C LYS A 142 3.70 9.70 5.17
N GLY A 143 3.79 10.88 5.79
CA GLY A 143 3.13 12.10 5.32
C GLY A 143 3.63 12.58 3.94
N GLN A 144 4.78 12.08 3.47
CA GLN A 144 5.32 12.34 2.14
C GLN A 144 4.67 11.48 1.05
N LEU A 145 3.88 10.47 1.42
CA LEU A 145 3.16 9.63 0.46
C LEU A 145 2.09 10.45 -0.28
N PRO A 146 2.00 10.34 -1.61
CA PRO A 146 1.01 11.11 -2.41
C PRO A 146 -0.43 10.89 -1.93
N GLN A 147 -0.76 9.67 -1.50
CA GLN A 147 -2.10 9.32 -1.01
C GLN A 147 -2.43 9.99 0.33
N GLU A 148 -1.46 10.13 1.23
CA GLU A 148 -1.67 10.80 2.52
C GLU A 148 -1.83 12.32 2.33
N ALA A 149 -1.08 12.91 1.40
CA ALA A 149 -1.28 14.29 0.99
C ALA A 149 -2.70 14.50 0.40
N ALA A 150 -3.14 13.60 -0.48
CA ALA A 150 -4.46 13.68 -1.09
C ALA A 150 -5.60 13.62 -0.05
N LYS A 151 -5.51 12.72 0.94
CA LYS A 151 -6.49 12.65 2.04
C LYS A 151 -6.60 13.96 2.82
N ARG A 152 -5.47 14.60 3.12
CA ARG A 152 -5.45 15.91 3.82
C ARG A 152 -6.14 16.99 3.01
N VAL A 153 -5.88 17.04 1.71
CA VAL A 153 -6.53 18.01 0.81
C VAL A 153 -8.04 17.79 0.75
N VAL A 154 -8.49 16.53 0.61
CA VAL A 154 -9.93 16.21 0.58
C VAL A 154 -10.60 16.57 1.91
N ALA A 155 -9.97 16.28 3.04
CA ALA A 155 -10.49 16.66 4.36
C ALA A 155 -10.65 18.18 4.51
N VAL A 156 -9.65 18.95 4.07
CA VAL A 156 -9.70 20.43 4.09
C VAL A 156 -10.82 20.93 3.16
N ALA A 157 -10.95 20.36 1.96
CA ALA A 157 -12.00 20.73 1.02
C ALA A 157 -13.40 20.49 1.62
N LEU A 158 -13.63 19.35 2.28
CA LEU A 158 -14.91 19.06 2.95
C LEU A 158 -15.22 20.07 4.06
N VAL A 159 -14.23 20.46 4.87
CA VAL A 159 -14.40 21.47 5.92
C VAL A 159 -14.77 22.83 5.31
N ILE A 160 -14.12 23.24 4.22
CA ILE A 160 -14.44 24.50 3.53
C ILE A 160 -15.85 24.47 2.93
N ILE A 161 -16.26 23.35 2.31
CA ILE A 161 -17.59 23.20 1.72
C ILE A 161 -18.66 23.29 2.81
N ILE A 162 -18.50 22.55 3.92
CA ILE A 162 -19.46 22.55 5.03
C ILE A 162 -19.47 23.92 5.73
N GLY A 163 -18.31 24.47 6.06
CA GLY A 163 -18.19 25.78 6.72
C GLY A 163 -18.73 26.93 5.88
N GLY A 164 -18.39 26.95 4.58
CA GLY A 164 -18.94 27.90 3.62
C GLY A 164 -20.46 27.76 3.45
N GLY A 165 -20.97 26.53 3.41
CA GLY A 165 -22.41 26.26 3.37
C GLY A 165 -23.15 26.77 4.60
N ILE A 166 -22.60 26.54 5.81
CA ILE A 166 -23.17 27.04 7.07
C ILE A 166 -23.13 28.58 7.10
N LEU A 167 -22.00 29.19 6.74
CA LEU A 167 -21.87 30.65 6.71
C LEU A 167 -22.85 31.27 5.71
N ASN A 168 -22.96 30.70 4.51
CA ASN A 168 -23.91 31.14 3.50
C ASN A 168 -25.37 31.01 3.97
N TYR A 169 -25.70 29.90 4.64
CA TYR A 169 -27.02 29.71 5.24
C TYR A 169 -27.35 30.83 6.24
N PHE A 170 -26.43 31.18 7.14
CA PHE A 170 -26.64 32.25 8.12
C PHE A 170 -26.70 33.64 7.50
N VAL A 171 -25.83 33.96 6.54
CA VAL A 171 -25.85 35.24 5.82
C VAL A 171 -27.16 35.40 5.05
N ASN A 172 -27.58 34.36 4.32
CA ASN A 172 -28.81 34.41 3.53
C ASN A 172 -30.07 34.41 4.41
N LYS A 173 -30.02 33.79 5.59
CA LYS A 173 -31.08 33.89 6.60
C LYS A 173 -31.18 35.31 7.17
N ARG A 174 -30.06 35.98 7.43
CA ARG A 174 -30.03 37.36 7.93
C ARG A 174 -30.52 38.38 6.89
N ASN A 175 -30.24 38.16 5.60
CA ASN A 175 -30.69 39.05 4.52
C ASN A 175 -32.18 38.88 4.15
N ARG A 176 -32.89 37.89 4.71
CA ARG A 176 -34.33 37.65 4.49
C ARG A 176 -35.23 38.10 5.65
N CYS A 177 -34.68 38.78 6.65
CA CYS A 177 -35.40 39.52 7.69
C CYS A 177 -35.21 41.02 7.47
#